data_AF-A0AAD6YD42-F1
#
_entry.id   AF-A0AAD6YD42-F1
#
_cell.length_a   1.000
_cell.length_b   1.000
_cell.length_c   1.000
_cell.angle_alpha   90.00
_cell.angle_beta   90.00
_cell.angle_gamma   90.00
#
_symmetry.space_group_name_H-M   'P 1'
#
loop_
_entity.id
_entity.type
_entity.pdbx_description
1 polymer ?
#
loop_
_entity_poly.entity_id
_entity_poly.type
_entity_poly.pdbx_seq_one_letter_code
_entity_poly.pdbx_strand_id
1 'polypeptide(L)'
;VKVEKDAINTVRALYAPKDHEVFQLVPPDFGVIITQIYIEIGQPPITRESCWDIYLQLLGQFRALDSVHDIPRDMDERWGHALTLARDDHAKDIELIPNLQPLRNGDEVVGLGGSYYMGGVNNGEGLSILMHYLSSLTSH
;
A
#
# COMPACT_ATOMS: atom_id res chain seq x y z
N VAL A 1 -4.82 -20.88 10.47
CA VAL A 1 -4.48 -19.72 11.32
C VAL A 1 -5.76 -18.91 11.54
N LYS A 2 -6.23 -18.76 12.78
CA LYS A 2 -7.34 -17.84 13.10
C LYS A 2 -6.72 -16.54 13.58
N VAL A 3 -6.87 -15.47 12.80
CA VAL A 3 -6.40 -14.15 13.20
C VAL A 3 -7.54 -13.47 13.95
N GLU A 4 -7.25 -12.99 15.15
CA GLU A 4 -8.18 -12.24 16.00
C GLU A 4 -8.46 -10.87 15.37
N LYS A 5 -9.74 -10.54 15.14
CA LYS A 5 -10.14 -9.30 14.46
C LYS A 5 -9.64 -8.05 15.17
N ASP A 6 -9.60 -8.08 16.50
CA ASP A 6 -9.17 -6.94 17.30
C ASP A 6 -7.67 -6.68 17.12
N ALA A 7 -6.85 -7.73 17.02
CA ALA A 7 -5.43 -7.58 16.70
C ALA A 7 -5.21 -6.92 15.32
N ILE A 8 -6.01 -7.28 14.30
CA ILE A 8 -5.94 -6.64 12.97
C ILE A 8 -6.32 -5.16 13.08
N ASN A 9 -7.36 -4.82 13.84
CA ASN A 9 -7.79 -3.44 14.01
C ASN A 9 -6.73 -2.60 14.74
N THR A 10 -6.10 -3.14 15.77
CA THR A 10 -5.00 -2.48 16.49
C THR A 10 -3.80 -2.23 15.57
N VAL A 11 -3.37 -3.23 14.81
CA VAL A 11 -2.27 -3.10 13.84
C VAL A 11 -2.63 -2.08 12.76
N ARG A 12 -3.86 -2.10 12.24
CA ARG A 12 -4.32 -1.10 11.25
C ARG A 12 -4.30 0.31 11.83
N ALA A 13 -4.80 0.52 13.05
CA ALA A 13 -4.80 1.84 13.68
C ALA A 13 -3.37 2.36 13.93
N LEU A 14 -2.43 1.47 14.25
CA LEU A 14 -1.05 1.81 14.54
C LEU A 14 -0.22 2.11 13.29
N TYR A 15 -0.33 1.28 12.25
CA TYR A 15 0.53 1.34 11.06
C TYR A 15 -0.14 1.89 9.80
N ALA A 16 -1.47 1.89 9.75
CA ALA A 16 -2.25 2.37 8.61
C ALA A 16 -3.43 3.23 9.10
N PRO A 17 -3.16 4.33 9.85
CA PRO A 17 -4.23 5.21 10.30
C PRO A 17 -5.01 5.69 9.08
N LYS A 18 -6.35 5.62 9.17
CA LYS A 18 -7.27 5.92 8.05
C LYS A 18 -7.09 7.33 7.48
N ASP A 19 -6.59 8.25 8.31
CA ASP A 19 -6.39 9.66 7.97
C ASP A 19 -4.95 9.95 7.50
N HIS A 20 -4.11 8.91 7.34
CA HIS A 20 -2.74 9.06 6.86
C HIS A 20 -2.73 9.57 5.41
N GLU A 21 -1.85 10.54 5.11
CA GLU A 21 -1.76 11.22 3.81
C GLU A 21 -1.52 10.25 2.64
N VAL A 22 -0.83 9.14 2.88
CA VAL A 22 -0.65 8.03 1.91
C VAL A 22 -1.96 7.41 1.42
N PHE A 23 -3.08 7.59 2.13
CA PHE A 23 -4.42 7.16 1.69
C PHE A 23 -5.21 8.29 1.01
N GLN A 24 -4.67 9.51 0.97
CA GLN A 24 -5.24 10.69 0.31
C GLN A 24 -4.49 11.04 -0.98
N LEU A 25 -4.00 10.03 -1.70
CA LEU A 25 -3.24 10.21 -2.95
C LEU A 25 -4.10 10.70 -4.13
N VAL A 26 -5.42 10.65 -3.98
CA VAL A 26 -6.36 11.15 -4.98
C VAL A 26 -7.01 12.43 -4.43
N PRO A 27 -6.87 13.58 -5.09
CA PRO A 27 -7.55 14.80 -4.70
C PRO A 27 -9.07 14.58 -4.56
N PRO A 28 -9.73 15.05 -3.49
CA PRO A 28 -11.17 14.88 -3.30
C PRO A 28 -12.01 15.34 -4.50
N ASP A 29 -11.60 16.45 -5.13
CA ASP A 29 -12.26 17.02 -6.30
C ASP A 29 -12.23 16.08 -7.52
N PHE A 30 -11.15 15.30 -7.69
CA PHE A 30 -11.09 14.25 -8.72
C PHE A 30 -12.16 13.17 -8.47
N GLY A 31 -12.35 12.78 -7.21
CA GLY A 31 -13.35 11.81 -6.79
C GLY A 31 -14.78 12.23 -7.16
N VAL A 32 -15.09 13.52 -7.04
CA VAL A 32 -16.39 14.08 -7.44
C VAL A 32 -16.59 13.93 -8.95
N ILE A 33 -15.59 14.30 -9.75
CA ILE A 33 -15.69 14.28 -11.22
C ILE A 33 -15.76 12.86 -11.75
N ILE A 34 -14.88 11.96 -11.29
CA ILE A 34 -14.90 10.57 -11.77
C ILE A 34 -16.21 9.87 -11.40
N THR A 35 -16.81 10.22 -10.26
CA THR A 35 -18.13 9.70 -9.86
C THR A 35 -19.22 10.20 -10.79
N GLN A 36 -19.19 11.48 -11.15
CA GLN A 36 -20.16 12.08 -12.08
C GLN A 36 -20.06 11.44 -13.48
N ILE A 37 -18.84 11.30 -14.02
CA ILE A 37 -18.59 10.62 -15.30
C ILE A 37 -19.03 9.15 -15.22
N TYR A 38 -18.76 8.47 -14.11
CA TYR A 38 -19.18 7.08 -13.90
C TYR A 38 -20.72 6.94 -13.90
N ILE A 39 -21.44 7.92 -13.36
CA ILE A 39 -22.90 8.04 -13.47
C ILE A 39 -23.32 8.20 -14.94
N GLU A 40 -22.65 9.09 -15.68
CA GLU A 40 -22.97 9.41 -17.07
C GLU A 40 -22.76 8.23 -18.03
N ILE A 41 -21.76 7.37 -17.78
CA ILE A 41 -21.58 6.12 -18.54
C ILE A 41 -22.53 4.99 -18.09
N GLY A 42 -23.48 5.28 -17.20
CA GLY A 42 -24.55 4.35 -16.79
C GLY A 42 -24.22 3.46 -15.59
N GLN A 43 -23.17 3.79 -14.82
CA GLN A 43 -22.73 3.03 -13.63
C GLN A 43 -22.59 1.51 -13.87
N PRO A 44 -21.87 1.08 -14.92
CA PRO A 44 -21.73 -0.33 -15.23
C PRO A 44 -21.08 -1.10 -14.07
N PRO A 45 -21.57 -2.29 -13.68
CA PRO A 45 -20.99 -3.06 -12.59
C PRO A 45 -19.51 -3.34 -12.80
N ILE A 46 -18.69 -3.07 -11.77
CA ILE A 46 -17.25 -3.31 -11.82
C ILE A 46 -16.98 -4.77 -11.43
N THR A 47 -16.55 -5.55 -12.42
CA THR A 47 -16.16 -6.95 -12.29
C THR A 47 -14.74 -7.12 -12.80
N ARG A 48 -14.15 -8.31 -12.65
CA ARG A 48 -12.79 -8.58 -13.17
C ARG A 48 -12.76 -8.47 -14.70
N GLU A 49 -13.87 -8.79 -15.35
CA GLU A 49 -14.02 -8.80 -16.79
C GLU A 49 -14.34 -7.40 -17.35
N SER A 50 -15.06 -6.56 -16.57
CA SER A 50 -15.49 -5.22 -17.01
C SER A 50 -14.59 -4.08 -16.54
N CYS A 51 -13.75 -4.28 -15.52
CA CYS A 51 -13.00 -3.18 -14.88
C CYS A 51 -12.10 -2.43 -15.86
N TRP A 52 -11.48 -3.13 -16.80
CA TRP A 52 -10.60 -2.53 -17.79
C TRP A 52 -11.37 -1.68 -18.80
N ASP A 53 -12.48 -2.19 -19.31
CA ASP A 53 -13.32 -1.46 -20.27
C ASP A 53 -13.95 -0.22 -19.64
N ILE A 54 -14.38 -0.33 -18.38
CA ILE A 54 -14.90 0.81 -17.60
C ILE A 54 -13.79 1.86 -17.41
N TYR A 55 -12.59 1.42 -17.04
CA TYR A 55 -11.43 2.32 -16.92
C TYR A 55 -11.16 3.07 -18.22
N LEU A 56 -11.14 2.38 -19.36
CA LEU A 56 -10.91 3.01 -20.67
C LEU A 56 -12.00 4.02 -21.04
N GLN A 57 -13.26 3.74 -20.70
CA GLN A 57 -14.37 4.68 -20.90
C GLN A 57 -14.21 5.94 -20.05
N LEU A 58 -13.93 5.78 -18.75
CA LEU A 58 -13.68 6.90 -17.84
C LEU A 58 -12.49 7.74 -18.32
N LEU A 59 -11.38 7.08 -18.71
CA LEU A 59 -10.20 7.76 -19.24
C LEU A 59 -10.50 8.55 -20.52
N GLY A 60 -11.32 7.99 -21.42
CA GLY A 60 -11.76 8.69 -22.63
C GLY A 60 -12.50 9.99 -22.33
N GLN A 61 -13.40 9.96 -21.34
CA GLN A 61 -14.15 11.16 -20.91
C GLN A 61 -13.23 12.20 -20.27
N PHE A 62 -12.29 11.79 -19.43
CA PHE A 62 -11.29 12.70 -18.85
C PHE A 62 -10.43 13.39 -19.91
N ARG A 63 -9.97 12.64 -20.92
CA ARG A 63 -9.20 13.21 -22.04
C ARG A 63 -10.02 14.21 -22.86
N ALA A 64 -11.31 13.94 -23.02
CA ALA A 64 -12.22 14.86 -23.69
C ALA A 64 -12.37 16.17 -22.90
N LEU A 65 -12.60 16.10 -21.57
CA LEU A 65 -12.67 17.27 -20.69
C LEU A 65 -11.40 18.12 -20.73
N ASP A 66 -10.24 17.46 -20.67
CA ASP A 66 -8.93 18.12 -20.74
C ASP A 66 -8.73 18.83 -22.09
N SER A 67 -9.10 18.17 -23.19
CA SER A 67 -8.98 18.75 -24.54
C SER A 67 -9.85 19.98 -24.79
N VAL A 68 -10.92 20.15 -24.00
CA VAL A 68 -11.84 21.30 -24.07
C VAL A 68 -11.43 22.40 -23.07
N HIS A 69 -10.38 22.20 -22.28
CA HIS A 69 -9.99 23.08 -21.15
C HIS A 69 -11.15 23.34 -20.17
N ASP A 70 -12.06 22.37 -20.03
CA ASP A 70 -13.21 22.49 -19.12
C ASP A 70 -12.84 22.15 -17.66
N ILE A 71 -11.59 21.72 -17.44
CA ILE A 71 -11.02 21.56 -16.10
C ILE A 71 -10.51 22.93 -15.63
N PRO A 72 -11.04 23.48 -14.52
CA PRO A 72 -10.52 24.72 -13.94
C PRO A 72 -9.03 24.64 -13.65
N ARG A 73 -8.27 25.68 -14.02
CA ARG A 73 -6.81 25.74 -13.88
C ARG A 73 -6.32 25.44 -12.46
N ASP A 74 -7.04 25.89 -11.45
CA ASP A 74 -6.71 25.66 -10.05
C ASP A 74 -6.87 24.20 -9.63
N MET A 75 -7.75 23.44 -10.29
CA MET A 75 -7.86 21.99 -10.10
C MET A 75 -6.73 21.24 -10.80
N ASP A 76 -6.36 21.65 -12.01
CA ASP A 76 -5.23 21.08 -12.75
C ASP A 76 -3.91 21.23 -11.96
N GLU A 77 -3.66 22.40 -11.38
CA GLU A 77 -2.51 22.66 -10.50
C GLU A 77 -2.52 21.77 -9.23
N ARG A 78 -3.69 21.57 -8.60
CA ARG A 78 -3.82 20.67 -7.42
C ARG A 78 -3.59 19.21 -7.77
N TRP A 79 -4.08 18.75 -8.92
CA TRP A 79 -3.89 17.38 -9.38
C TRP A 79 -2.42 17.13 -9.73
N GLY A 80 -1.75 18.09 -10.38
CA GLY A 80 -0.31 18.06 -10.63
C GLY A 80 0.52 17.96 -9.34
N HIS A 81 0.14 18.70 -8.28
CA HIS A 81 0.79 18.60 -6.98
C HIS A 81 0.59 17.22 -6.32
N ALA A 82 -0.63 16.67 -6.35
CA ALA A 82 -0.91 15.34 -5.81
C ALA A 82 -0.14 14.23 -6.54
N LEU A 83 -0.05 14.32 -7.87
CA LEU A 83 0.79 13.41 -8.67
C LEU A 83 2.27 13.53 -8.29
N THR A 84 2.74 14.73 -7.98
CA THR A 84 4.12 14.95 -7.53
C THR A 84 4.36 14.28 -6.18
N LEU A 85 3.43 14.38 -5.22
CA LEU A 85 3.50 13.70 -3.91
C LEU A 85 3.39 12.18 -4.01
N ALA A 86 2.65 11.66 -5.01
CA ALA A 86 2.50 10.24 -5.23
C ALA A 86 3.73 9.59 -5.91
N ARG A 87 4.69 10.39 -6.40
CA ARG A 87 5.94 9.84 -6.93
C ARG A 87 6.85 9.42 -5.78
N ASP A 88 7.46 8.26 -5.96
CA ASP A 88 8.38 7.62 -5.02
C ASP A 88 9.61 8.49 -4.69
N ASP A 89 9.91 9.48 -5.54
CA ASP A 89 11.01 10.43 -5.37
C ASP A 89 10.65 11.69 -4.55
N HIS A 90 9.37 11.92 -4.21
CA HIS A 90 8.94 13.10 -3.46
C HIS A 90 8.66 12.84 -1.97
N ALA A 91 8.61 11.58 -1.53
CA ALA A 91 8.59 11.29 -0.12
C ALA A 91 9.90 11.79 0.50
N LYS A 92 9.84 12.76 1.42
CA LYS A 92 10.80 12.76 2.53
C LYS A 92 10.73 11.36 3.10
N ASP A 93 11.83 10.62 3.12
CA ASP A 93 11.89 9.26 3.67
C ASP A 93 11.04 9.21 4.93
N ILE A 94 9.84 8.63 4.80
CA ILE A 94 8.96 8.47 5.95
C ILE A 94 9.70 7.46 6.81
N GLU A 95 10.07 7.84 8.02
CA GLU A 95 10.63 6.90 8.97
C GLU A 95 9.59 5.78 9.14
N LEU A 96 9.86 4.63 8.52
CA LEU A 96 8.87 3.56 8.35
C LEU A 96 8.26 3.14 9.69
N ILE A 97 9.03 3.27 10.78
CA ILE A 97 8.61 3.15 12.18
C ILE A 97 9.55 4.01 13.07
N PRO A 98 9.04 4.84 14.00
CA PRO A 98 9.89 5.57 14.96
C PRO A 98 10.78 4.61 15.77
N ASN A 99 12.09 4.85 15.78
CA ASN A 99 13.10 4.01 16.46
C ASN A 99 13.29 2.62 15.85
N LEU A 100 13.11 2.45 14.54
CA LEU A 100 13.43 1.20 13.85
C LEU A 100 14.90 0.82 14.15
N GLN A 101 15.09 -0.26 14.91
CA GLN A 101 16.41 -0.82 15.12
C GLN A 101 16.79 -1.66 13.91
N PRO A 102 18.06 -1.63 13.46
CA PRO A 102 18.56 -2.55 12.44
C PRO A 102 18.24 -4.01 12.79
N LEU A 103 18.04 -4.83 11.76
CA LEU A 103 17.86 -6.27 11.94
C LEU A 103 19.05 -6.84 12.72
N ARG A 104 18.79 -7.56 13.81
CA ARG A 104 19.83 -8.27 14.55
C ARG A 104 20.47 -9.29 13.60
N ASN A 105 21.77 -9.10 13.33
CA ASN A 105 22.56 -9.83 12.32
C ASN A 105 22.21 -9.55 10.85
N GLY A 106 21.68 -8.36 10.52
CA GLY A 106 21.34 -7.95 9.15
C GLY A 106 22.53 -7.80 8.20
N ASP A 107 22.43 -6.88 7.26
CA ASP A 107 23.47 -6.56 6.28
C ASP A 107 24.79 -6.05 6.87
N GLU A 108 24.73 -5.51 8.08
CA GLU A 108 25.92 -5.14 8.85
C GLU A 108 26.73 -6.34 9.38
N VAL A 109 26.15 -7.55 9.43
CA VAL A 109 26.80 -8.78 9.92
C VAL A 109 26.96 -9.77 8.78
N VAL A 110 28.09 -9.64 8.07
CA VAL A 110 28.44 -10.48 6.92
C VAL A 110 29.17 -11.75 7.38
N GLY A 111 28.59 -12.90 7.05
CA GLY A 111 29.17 -14.22 7.27
C GLY A 111 30.35 -14.52 6.34
N LEU A 112 31.04 -15.63 6.64
CA LEU A 112 32.13 -16.14 5.80
C LEU A 112 31.60 -16.46 4.39
N GLY A 113 32.06 -15.70 3.40
CA GLY A 113 31.62 -15.83 2.01
C GLY A 113 30.72 -14.70 1.50
N GLY A 114 30.53 -13.63 2.28
CA GLY A 114 29.79 -12.45 1.82
C GLY A 114 28.26 -12.56 1.96
N SER A 115 27.77 -13.66 2.53
CA SER A 115 26.35 -13.82 2.84
C SER A 115 26.00 -13.00 4.09
N TYR A 116 24.82 -12.39 4.08
CA TYR A 116 24.28 -11.70 5.24
C TYR A 116 22.78 -12.00 5.34
N TYR A 117 22.22 -11.79 6.53
CA TYR A 117 20.83 -12.14 6.80
C TYR A 117 19.89 -11.07 6.21
N MET A 118 19.01 -11.50 5.30
CA MET A 118 18.04 -10.64 4.60
C MET A 118 16.63 -10.69 5.20
N GLY A 119 16.47 -11.28 6.39
CA GLY A 119 15.17 -11.47 7.05
C GLY A 119 14.62 -12.90 6.91
N GLY A 120 13.61 -13.22 7.75
CA GLY A 120 13.07 -14.57 7.92
C GLY A 120 12.44 -14.79 9.31
N VAL A 121 11.75 -15.92 9.50
CA VAL A 121 11.22 -16.31 10.82
C VAL A 121 12.36 -16.87 11.67
N ASN A 122 12.46 -16.42 12.93
CA ASN A 122 13.44 -16.91 13.91
C ASN A 122 14.92 -16.79 13.43
N ASN A 123 15.35 -15.62 12.94
CA ASN A 123 16.70 -15.39 12.41
C ASN A 123 17.12 -16.33 11.28
N GLY A 124 16.17 -16.85 10.49
CA GLY A 124 16.44 -17.79 9.40
C GLY A 124 16.45 -19.27 9.79
N GLU A 125 16.29 -19.58 11.08
CA GLU A 125 16.27 -20.96 11.60
C GLU A 125 14.92 -21.68 11.39
N GLY A 126 13.90 -20.95 10.89
CA GLY A 126 12.57 -21.49 10.69
C GLY A 126 11.86 -21.87 12.00
N LEU A 127 10.77 -22.65 11.89
CA LEU A 127 9.90 -23.04 13.01
C LEU A 127 10.43 -24.23 13.84
N SER A 128 11.69 -24.62 13.65
CA SER A 128 12.26 -25.86 14.18
C SER A 128 12.38 -25.92 15.71
N ILE A 129 12.39 -24.76 16.40
CA ILE A 129 12.56 -24.72 17.87
C ILE A 129 11.28 -25.13 18.62
N LEU A 130 10.10 -25.08 18.00
CA LEU A 130 8.85 -25.52 18.65
C LEU A 130 8.67 -27.05 18.66
N MET A 131 9.40 -27.82 17.85
CA MET A 131 9.30 -29.29 17.87
C MET A 131 10.22 -29.97 18.88
N HIS A 132 11.33 -29.35 19.30
CA HIS A 132 12.21 -29.96 20.30
C HIS A 132 11.68 -29.89 21.73
N TYR A 133 10.78 -28.95 22.05
CA TYR A 133 10.14 -28.88 23.36
C TYR A 133 8.96 -29.86 23.50
N LEU A 134 8.37 -30.31 22.39
CA LEU A 134 7.23 -31.23 22.40
C LEU A 134 7.64 -32.71 22.30
N SER A 135 8.86 -33.02 21.84
CA SER A 135 9.39 -34.39 21.85
C SER A 135 10.03 -34.81 23.18
N SER A 136 10.44 -33.85 24.03
CA SER A 136 10.97 -34.14 25.37
C SER A 136 9.90 -34.36 26.44
N LEU A 137 8.63 -34.08 26.13
CA LEU A 137 7.48 -34.30 27.02
C LEU A 137 6.70 -35.59 26.71
N THR A 138 7.13 -36.40 25.75
CA THR A 138 6.41 -37.63 25.33
C THR A 138 7.24 -38.92 25.25
N SER A 139 8.49 -38.93 25.75
CA SER A 139 9.29 -40.17 25.81
C SER A 139 9.74 -40.49 27.25
N HIS A 140 8.98 -41.43 27.83
CA HIS A 140 9.20 -42.30 29.01
C HIS A 140 9.89 -41.74 30.27
#